data_AF-A0A317I522-F1
#
_entry.id   AF-A0A317I522-F1
#
_cell.length_a   1.000
_cell.length_b   1.000
_cell.length_c   1.000
_cell.angle_alpha   90.00
_cell.angle_beta   90.00
_cell.angle_gamma   90.00
#
_symmetry.space_group_name_H-M   'P 1'
#
loop_
_entity.id
_entity.type
_entity.pdbx_description
1 polymer ?
#
loop_
_entity_poly.entity_id
_entity_poly.type
_entity_poly.pdbx_seq_one_letter_code
_entity_poly.pdbx_strand_id
1 'polypeptide(L)'
;MLNRFRIAFLLLPTLAVIAFTDGPRFTQSSPQSTPFVVEAASCPLSANPITWFPEEVACPVCGTKNIFLVWGSYGSYIYSYPSKYQLIFWPYTDGAAWYSCKKCKLTLFLEDFQKVPKEKIPDLQKLLAEVTLPAQKVVSDKEALDHPPYLEIPVSARLTVAEKVYRSLGLTSDVFWSQFYRVLGYHHDIEGNSAEAAEARKKALSIVEGWLTDKTKQGQRKEFLYICAAMHHFLNDDPAATKTLEEAAKLKYSNAELKPEQNENYDQYLSTVIKEYIDLIKKGEVPKR
;
A
#
# COMPACT_ATOMS: atom_id res chain seq x y z
N MET A 1 32.97 -22.14 -20.19
CA MET A 1 33.37 -20.83 -19.64
C MET A 1 32.17 -19.89 -19.74
N LEU A 2 31.82 -19.29 -18.60
CA LEU A 2 30.71 -18.39 -18.28
C LEU A 2 29.93 -17.74 -19.45
N ASN A 3 28.68 -18.17 -19.63
CA ASN A 3 27.67 -17.42 -20.37
C ASN A 3 26.78 -16.69 -19.35
N ARG A 4 27.05 -15.40 -19.12
CA ARG A 4 26.26 -14.51 -18.27
C ARG A 4 24.98 -14.12 -19.00
N PHE A 5 23.89 -14.84 -18.77
CA PHE A 5 22.56 -14.40 -19.20
C PHE A 5 22.05 -13.32 -18.23
N ARG A 6 21.92 -12.10 -18.77
CA ARG A 6 21.21 -10.99 -18.13
C ARG A 6 19.75 -11.38 -17.99
N ILE A 7 19.31 -11.58 -16.75
CA ILE A 7 17.89 -11.65 -16.39
C ILE A 7 17.32 -10.26 -16.68
N ALA A 8 16.38 -10.19 -17.62
CA ALA A 8 15.58 -9.00 -17.84
C ALA A 8 14.80 -8.75 -16.54
N PHE A 9 15.23 -7.75 -15.78
CA PHE A 9 14.47 -7.23 -14.65
C PHE A 9 13.10 -6.83 -15.18
N LEU A 10 12.06 -7.53 -14.70
CA LEU A 10 10.70 -7.03 -14.77
C LEU A 10 10.72 -5.67 -14.09
N LEU A 11 10.66 -4.63 -14.93
CA LEU A 11 10.31 -3.28 -14.54
C LEU A 11 8.95 -3.40 -13.82
N LEU A 12 8.99 -3.48 -12.49
CA LEU A 12 7.91 -2.92 -11.70
C LEU A 12 7.72 -1.50 -12.23
N PRO A 13 6.47 -1.04 -12.47
CA PRO A 13 6.28 0.35 -12.79
C PRO A 13 6.93 1.14 -11.65
N THR A 14 8.02 1.83 -11.98
CA THR A 14 8.45 3.07 -11.33
C THR A 14 7.18 3.75 -10.87
N LEU A 15 7.05 3.98 -9.55
CA LEU A 15 5.99 4.76 -8.91
C LEU A 15 5.27 5.57 -9.98
N ALA A 16 4.16 5.01 -10.50
CA ALA A 16 3.31 5.77 -11.36
C ALA A 16 2.78 6.84 -10.40
N VAL A 17 3.45 7.99 -10.41
CA VAL A 17 2.85 9.26 -10.04
C VAL A 17 1.61 9.30 -10.92
N ILE A 18 0.50 8.80 -10.38
CA ILE A 18 -0.80 8.84 -11.02
C ILE A 18 -1.00 10.31 -11.30
N ALA A 19 -1.03 10.62 -12.59
CA ALA A 19 -0.99 11.97 -13.09
C ALA A 19 -2.11 12.77 -12.42
N PHE A 20 -1.73 13.80 -11.69
CA PHE A 20 -2.64 14.85 -11.25
C PHE A 20 -3.07 15.64 -12.50
N THR A 21 -4.07 15.15 -13.21
CA THR A 21 -4.68 15.89 -14.33
C THR A 21 -6.16 16.10 -14.04
N ASP A 22 -6.49 17.36 -13.76
CA ASP A 22 -7.76 18.07 -13.98
C ASP A 22 -9.08 17.35 -13.67
N GLY A 23 -9.61 17.62 -12.46
CA GLY A 23 -11.03 17.45 -12.16
C GLY A 23 -11.85 18.63 -12.74
N PRO A 24 -13.06 18.38 -13.30
CA PRO A 24 -13.87 19.42 -13.92
C PRO A 24 -14.49 20.37 -12.89
N ARG A 25 -14.39 21.69 -13.16
CA ARG A 25 -15.15 22.74 -12.47
C ARG A 25 -16.62 22.66 -12.88
N PHE A 26 -17.50 22.32 -11.95
CA PHE A 26 -18.93 22.57 -12.10
C PHE A 26 -19.33 23.82 -11.32
N THR A 27 -19.69 24.86 -12.06
CA THR A 27 -20.44 26.02 -11.55
C THR A 27 -21.92 25.68 -11.51
N GLN A 28 -22.57 25.83 -10.35
CA GLN A 28 -24.03 25.89 -10.26
C GLN A 28 -24.46 27.23 -9.66
N SER A 29 -25.35 27.91 -10.39
CA SER A 29 -26.04 29.14 -10.02
C SER A 29 -27.42 28.83 -9.43
N SER A 30 -27.74 29.54 -8.33
CA SER A 30 -28.99 29.84 -7.59
C SER A 30 -30.35 29.73 -8.34
N PRO A 31 -31.55 29.71 -7.68
CA PRO A 31 -31.87 30.32 -6.37
C PRO A 31 -32.81 29.55 -5.41
N GLN A 32 -32.93 30.14 -4.21
CA GLN A 32 -33.68 29.72 -3.02
C GLN A 32 -35.21 29.66 -3.22
N SER A 33 -35.82 28.65 -2.59
CA SER A 33 -37.12 28.77 -1.93
C SER A 33 -37.28 27.67 -0.86
N THR A 34 -37.54 28.07 0.39
CA THR A 34 -37.91 27.20 1.52
C THR A 34 -39.44 27.04 1.56
N PRO A 35 -39.99 25.89 2.01
CA PRO A 35 -40.27 25.76 3.45
C PRO A 35 -40.15 24.35 4.06
N PHE A 36 -39.90 24.34 5.37
CA PHE A 36 -40.24 23.32 6.39
C PHE A 36 -40.22 21.84 6.00
N VAL A 37 -39.15 21.14 6.39
CA VAL A 37 -39.14 19.67 6.52
C VAL A 37 -38.47 19.29 7.85
N VAL A 38 -39.13 18.38 8.55
CA VAL A 38 -38.75 17.72 9.81
C VAL A 38 -37.29 17.24 9.74
N GLU A 39 -36.47 17.63 10.72
CA GLU A 39 -35.10 17.13 10.91
C GLU A 39 -35.15 15.62 11.23
N ALA A 40 -35.15 14.80 10.18
CA ALA A 40 -34.61 13.46 10.27
C ALA A 40 -33.09 13.61 10.36
N ALA A 41 -32.50 13.18 11.47
CA ALA A 41 -31.06 13.07 11.62
C ALA A 41 -30.52 12.18 10.48
N SER A 42 -29.99 12.81 9.45
CA SER A 42 -29.26 12.15 8.38
C SER A 42 -27.94 11.68 8.98
N CYS A 43 -27.92 10.41 9.40
CA CYS A 43 -26.66 9.71 9.62
C CYS A 43 -25.91 9.79 8.27
N PRO A 44 -24.76 10.49 8.18
CA PRO A 44 -24.03 10.54 6.93
C PRO A 44 -23.59 9.11 6.63
N LEU A 45 -24.28 8.49 5.67
CA LEU A 45 -23.78 7.31 4.99
C LEU A 45 -22.43 7.74 4.42
N SER A 46 -21.35 7.33 5.06
CA SER A 46 -20.03 7.36 4.44
C SER A 46 -20.14 6.43 3.24
N ALA A 47 -20.45 6.99 2.07
CA ALA A 47 -20.35 6.26 0.83
C ALA A 47 -18.92 5.74 0.77
N ASN A 48 -18.73 4.43 0.91
CA ASN A 48 -17.44 3.81 0.70
C ASN A 48 -17.23 3.81 -0.82
N PRO A 49 -16.45 4.74 -1.39
CA PRO A 49 -16.57 5.03 -2.82
C PRO A 49 -15.68 4.11 -3.67
N ILE A 50 -15.14 3.06 -3.05
CA ILE A 50 -14.33 2.02 -3.69
C ILE A 50 -15.25 0.84 -3.98
N THR A 51 -15.39 0.50 -5.25
CA THR A 51 -16.19 -0.65 -5.67
C THR A 51 -15.29 -1.83 -5.95
N TRP A 52 -15.64 -3.00 -5.41
CA TRP A 52 -14.96 -4.27 -5.66
C TRP A 52 -15.94 -5.22 -6.36
N PHE A 53 -15.45 -6.03 -7.29
CA PHE A 53 -16.21 -7.05 -8.00
C PHE A 53 -15.59 -8.43 -7.81
N PRO A 54 -16.40 -9.47 -7.58
CA PRO A 54 -15.88 -10.82 -7.52
C PRO A 54 -15.45 -11.29 -8.92
N GLU A 55 -14.29 -11.94 -8.99
CA GLU A 55 -13.77 -12.56 -10.20
C GLU A 55 -13.23 -13.96 -9.88
N GLU A 56 -13.53 -14.93 -10.75
CA GLU A 56 -12.95 -16.26 -10.66
C GLU A 56 -11.53 -16.26 -11.24
N VAL A 57 -10.55 -16.60 -10.39
CA VAL A 57 -9.13 -16.57 -10.73
C VAL A 57 -8.49 -17.93 -10.42
N ALA A 58 -7.92 -18.57 -11.45
CA ALA A 58 -7.19 -19.83 -11.29
C ALA A 58 -5.81 -19.58 -10.67
N CYS A 59 -5.45 -20.31 -9.60
CA CYS A 59 -4.13 -20.19 -8.98
C CYS A 59 -3.04 -20.69 -9.94
N PRO A 60 -1.99 -19.88 -10.26
CA PRO A 60 -0.96 -20.30 -11.22
C PRO A 60 -0.10 -21.46 -10.73
N VAL A 61 -0.08 -21.73 -9.42
CA VAL A 61 0.77 -22.77 -8.82
C VAL A 61 0.05 -24.13 -8.73
N CYS A 62 -1.26 -24.14 -8.47
CA CYS A 62 -2.00 -25.38 -8.20
C CYS A 62 -3.29 -25.55 -9.03
N GLY A 63 -3.61 -24.60 -9.90
CA GLY A 63 -4.80 -24.62 -10.77
C GLY A 63 -6.15 -24.47 -10.06
N THR A 64 -6.17 -24.33 -8.74
CA THR A 64 -7.43 -24.19 -7.98
C THR A 64 -8.12 -22.88 -8.34
N LYS A 65 -9.41 -22.94 -8.67
CA LYS A 65 -10.27 -21.76 -8.85
C LYS A 65 -10.54 -21.09 -7.51
N ASN A 66 -10.27 -19.80 -7.43
CA ASN A 66 -10.57 -18.95 -6.28
C ASN A 66 -11.52 -17.85 -6.74
N ILE A 67 -12.34 -17.35 -5.82
CA ILE A 67 -13.08 -16.11 -6.02
C ILE A 67 -12.30 -15.03 -5.28
N PHE A 68 -11.83 -14.03 -6.02
CA PHE A 68 -11.14 -12.86 -5.48
C PHE A 68 -11.89 -11.59 -5.83
N LEU A 69 -11.54 -10.48 -5.18
CA LEU A 69 -12.12 -9.19 -5.49
C LEU A 69 -11.16 -8.37 -6.35
N VAL A 70 -11.60 -7.98 -7.54
CA VAL A 70 -10.92 -6.98 -8.38
C VAL A 70 -11.56 -5.62 -8.19
N TRP A 71 -10.76 -4.57 -8.22
CA TRP A 71 -11.32 -3.22 -8.08
C TRP A 71 -12.09 -2.84 -9.35
N GLY A 72 -13.24 -2.21 -9.16
CA GLY A 72 -14.09 -1.68 -10.22
C GLY A 72 -13.87 -0.19 -10.45
N SER A 73 -13.96 0.58 -9.37
CA SER A 73 -13.82 2.04 -9.40
C SER A 73 -13.30 2.58 -8.07
N TYR A 74 -12.60 3.70 -8.15
CA TYR A 74 -12.13 4.47 -7.00
C TYR A 74 -12.04 5.95 -7.40
N GLY A 75 -12.13 6.85 -6.43
CA GLY A 75 -11.91 8.28 -6.65
C GLY A 75 -10.64 8.79 -5.96
N SER A 76 -10.29 10.05 -6.23
CA SER A 76 -9.06 10.68 -5.71
C SER A 76 -9.03 10.89 -4.19
N TYR A 77 -10.16 10.76 -3.49
CA TYR A 77 -10.24 10.88 -2.03
C TYR A 77 -9.36 9.85 -1.30
N ILE A 78 -9.00 8.72 -1.95
CA ILE A 78 -8.11 7.70 -1.37
C ILE A 78 -6.73 8.26 -0.99
N TYR A 79 -6.30 9.35 -1.61
CA TYR A 79 -5.03 10.02 -1.31
C TYR A 79 -5.10 10.93 -0.08
N SER A 80 -6.31 11.21 0.41
CA SER A 80 -6.55 11.97 1.63
C SER A 80 -6.66 11.08 2.87
N TYR A 81 -6.69 9.76 2.69
CA TYR A 81 -6.77 8.81 3.81
C TYR A 81 -5.57 8.93 4.75
N PRO A 82 -5.73 8.65 6.06
CA PRO A 82 -4.64 8.85 7.01
C PRO A 82 -3.39 8.02 6.74
N SER A 83 -3.51 6.92 6.00
CA SER A 83 -2.40 6.12 5.50
C SER A 83 -1.37 6.93 4.69
N LYS A 84 -1.73 8.11 4.16
CA LYS A 84 -0.80 9.07 3.54
C LYS A 84 0.37 9.46 4.45
N TYR A 85 0.19 9.45 5.78
CA TYR A 85 1.26 9.73 6.76
C TYR A 85 2.35 8.66 6.77
N GLN A 86 2.09 7.50 6.18
CA GLN A 86 3.07 6.45 5.95
C GLN A 86 3.50 6.37 4.47
N LEU A 87 3.03 7.27 3.58
CA LEU A 87 3.12 7.17 2.12
C LEU A 87 2.68 5.79 1.58
N ILE A 88 1.65 5.23 2.20
CA ILE A 88 0.98 4.01 1.70
C ILE A 88 -0.43 4.40 1.30
N PHE A 89 -0.86 3.89 0.16
CA PHE A 89 -2.14 4.24 -0.42
C PHE A 89 -2.89 2.98 -0.81
N TRP A 90 -4.20 3.14 -0.98
CA TRP A 90 -5.00 2.14 -1.66
C TRP A 90 -4.38 1.82 -3.04
N PRO A 91 -4.38 0.55 -3.49
CA PRO A 91 -5.04 -0.61 -2.90
C PRO A 91 -4.25 -1.36 -1.82
N TYR A 92 -3.01 -0.98 -1.53
CA TYR A 92 -2.16 -1.72 -0.58
C TYR A 92 -2.70 -1.74 0.85
N THR A 93 -3.47 -0.72 1.22
CA THR A 93 -4.14 -0.58 2.52
C THR A 93 -5.44 -1.36 2.63
N ASP A 94 -5.95 -1.93 1.54
CA ASP A 94 -7.21 -2.68 1.50
C ASP A 94 -6.95 -4.19 1.57
N GLY A 95 -7.71 -4.88 2.41
CA GLY A 95 -7.59 -6.33 2.55
C GLY A 95 -7.98 -7.10 1.29
N ALA A 96 -8.84 -6.56 0.42
CA ALA A 96 -9.20 -7.18 -0.83
C ALA A 96 -8.01 -7.33 -1.80
N ALA A 97 -6.99 -6.49 -1.66
CA ALA A 97 -5.87 -6.44 -2.59
C ALA A 97 -4.84 -7.58 -2.45
N TRP A 98 -4.91 -8.33 -1.35
CA TRP A 98 -3.93 -9.36 -0.99
C TRP A 98 -4.52 -10.75 -1.16
N TYR A 99 -4.44 -11.30 -2.37
CA TYR A 99 -5.06 -12.57 -2.70
C TYR A 99 -4.36 -13.73 -2.00
N SER A 100 -5.13 -14.67 -1.45
CA SER A 100 -4.61 -15.90 -0.86
C SER A 100 -5.38 -17.12 -1.38
N CYS A 101 -4.68 -18.01 -2.09
CA CYS A 101 -5.26 -19.23 -2.63
C CYS A 101 -5.78 -20.17 -1.52
N LYS A 102 -7.03 -20.63 -1.63
CA LYS A 102 -7.67 -21.51 -0.64
C LYS A 102 -7.01 -22.88 -0.49
N LYS A 103 -6.30 -23.37 -1.52
CA LYS A 103 -5.64 -24.69 -1.52
C LYS A 103 -4.17 -24.60 -1.12
N CYS A 104 -3.35 -23.91 -1.91
CA CYS A 104 -1.90 -23.89 -1.71
C CYS A 104 -1.42 -22.66 -0.92
N LYS A 105 -2.30 -21.78 -0.45
CA LYS A 105 -1.93 -20.59 0.36
C LYS A 105 -1.02 -19.59 -0.36
N LEU A 106 -0.81 -19.74 -1.68
CA LEU A 106 -0.11 -18.73 -2.48
C LEU A 106 -0.73 -17.37 -2.20
N THR A 107 0.08 -16.46 -1.68
CA THR A 107 -0.35 -15.12 -1.35
C THR A 107 0.52 -14.10 -2.07
N LEU A 108 -0.14 -13.21 -2.83
CA LEU A 108 0.50 -12.14 -3.61
C LEU A 108 -0.44 -10.95 -3.68
N PHE A 109 0.11 -9.78 -4.00
CA PHE A 109 -0.69 -8.64 -4.41
C PHE A 109 -1.47 -8.97 -5.69
N LEU A 110 -2.69 -8.45 -5.83
CA LEU A 110 -3.61 -8.83 -6.91
C LEU A 110 -3.00 -8.71 -8.32
N GLU A 111 -2.21 -7.65 -8.58
CA GLU A 111 -1.57 -7.45 -9.89
C GLU A 111 -0.42 -8.42 -10.15
N ASP A 112 0.16 -9.01 -9.10
CA ASP A 112 1.27 -9.95 -9.20
C ASP A 112 0.79 -11.40 -9.25
N PHE A 113 -0.45 -11.66 -8.81
CA PHE A 113 -0.94 -13.00 -8.55
C PHE A 113 -0.89 -13.90 -9.80
N GLN A 114 -1.18 -13.38 -10.99
CA GLN A 114 -1.10 -14.13 -12.26
C GLN A 114 0.26 -14.04 -12.96
N LYS A 115 1.21 -13.23 -12.43
CA LYS A 115 2.52 -12.99 -13.05
C LYS A 115 3.62 -13.92 -12.54
N VAL A 116 3.25 -15.04 -11.91
CA VAL A 116 4.21 -16.02 -11.38
C VAL A 116 4.95 -16.70 -12.54
N PRO A 117 6.29 -16.59 -12.62
CA PRO A 117 7.06 -17.25 -13.66
C PRO A 117 6.98 -18.78 -13.55
N LYS A 118 6.81 -19.47 -14.69
CA LYS A 118 6.60 -20.92 -14.72
C LYS A 118 7.77 -21.69 -14.11
N GLU A 119 8.98 -21.19 -14.30
CA GLU A 119 10.22 -21.74 -13.77
C GLU A 119 10.32 -21.67 -12.24
N LYS A 120 9.57 -20.77 -11.59
CA LYS A 120 9.54 -20.63 -10.12
C LYS A 120 8.50 -21.52 -9.45
N ILE A 121 7.56 -22.11 -10.20
CA ILE A 121 6.47 -22.92 -9.66
C ILE A 121 6.97 -24.08 -8.78
N PRO A 122 7.98 -24.89 -9.17
CA PRO A 122 8.44 -26.00 -8.34
C PRO A 122 8.97 -25.56 -6.96
N ASP A 123 9.69 -24.43 -6.91
CA ASP A 123 10.22 -23.89 -5.65
C ASP A 123 9.09 -23.34 -4.78
N LEU A 124 8.13 -22.66 -5.40
CA LEU A 124 6.94 -22.16 -4.71
C LEU A 124 6.08 -23.30 -4.15
N GLN A 125 5.93 -24.42 -4.86
CA GLN A 125 5.17 -25.57 -4.35
C GLN A 125 5.81 -26.14 -3.07
N LYS A 126 7.13 -26.24 -3.01
CA LYS A 126 7.86 -26.67 -1.81
C LYS A 126 7.68 -25.68 -0.66
N LEU A 127 7.91 -24.39 -0.92
CA LEU A 127 7.76 -23.33 0.06
C LEU A 127 6.34 -23.29 0.64
N LEU A 128 5.32 -23.39 -0.22
CA LEU A 128 3.92 -23.30 0.17
C LEU A 128 3.40 -24.53 0.92
N ALA A 129 4.10 -25.68 0.84
CA ALA A 129 3.79 -26.83 1.68
C ALA A 129 4.12 -26.57 3.16
N GLU A 130 5.09 -25.70 3.43
CA GLU A 130 5.58 -25.40 4.79
C GLU A 130 4.88 -24.19 5.45
N VAL A 131 4.19 -23.36 4.67
CA VAL A 131 3.51 -22.18 5.24
C VAL A 131 2.20 -22.55 5.94
N THR A 132 1.92 -21.85 7.04
CA THR A 132 0.66 -21.96 7.78
C THR A 132 -0.12 -20.65 7.63
N LEU A 133 -1.41 -20.78 7.32
CA LEU A 133 -2.41 -19.72 7.39
C LEU A 133 -3.66 -20.29 8.06
N PRO A 134 -4.48 -19.46 8.71
CA PRO A 134 -5.83 -19.84 9.11
C PRO A 134 -6.57 -20.52 7.94
N ALA A 135 -7.26 -21.62 8.24
CA ALA A 135 -8.04 -22.32 7.23
C ALA A 135 -9.18 -21.41 6.75
N GLN A 136 -9.34 -21.29 5.43
CA GLN A 136 -10.48 -20.56 4.87
C GLN A 136 -11.76 -21.38 5.06
N LYS A 137 -12.86 -20.70 5.38
CA LYS A 137 -14.17 -21.33 5.49
C LYS A 137 -14.57 -21.95 4.14
N VAL A 138 -15.02 -23.20 4.16
CA VAL A 138 -15.63 -23.83 2.98
C VAL A 138 -17.05 -23.28 2.85
N VAL A 139 -17.31 -22.58 1.76
CA VAL A 139 -18.60 -21.96 1.44
C VAL A 139 -18.99 -22.32 0.01
N SER A 140 -20.27 -22.16 -0.33
CA SER A 140 -20.77 -22.29 -1.70
C SER A 140 -20.23 -21.19 -2.61
N ASP A 141 -20.23 -21.42 -3.93
CA ASP A 141 -19.78 -20.39 -4.89
C ASP A 141 -20.61 -19.11 -4.79
N LYS A 142 -21.92 -19.24 -4.52
CA LYS A 142 -22.81 -18.09 -4.29
C LYS A 142 -22.37 -17.26 -3.08
N GLU A 143 -22.09 -17.91 -1.96
CA GLU A 143 -21.60 -17.22 -0.75
C GLU A 143 -20.22 -16.58 -1.00
N ALA A 144 -19.34 -17.24 -1.75
CA ALA A 144 -18.03 -16.71 -2.07
C ALA A 144 -18.06 -15.51 -3.04
N LEU A 145 -19.12 -15.35 -3.84
CA LEU A 145 -19.33 -14.14 -4.66
C LEU A 145 -19.71 -12.93 -3.79
N ASP A 146 -20.51 -13.15 -2.74
CA ASP A 146 -20.93 -12.10 -1.82
C ASP A 146 -19.81 -11.75 -0.82
N HIS A 147 -19.13 -12.77 -0.28
CA HIS A 147 -18.06 -12.61 0.70
C HIS A 147 -16.94 -13.65 0.50
N PRO A 148 -15.91 -13.33 -0.29
CA PRO A 148 -14.80 -14.25 -0.55
C PRO A 148 -14.07 -14.72 0.73
N PRO A 149 -13.89 -16.04 0.94
CA PRO A 149 -13.35 -16.60 2.19
C PRO A 149 -11.94 -16.14 2.58
N TYR A 150 -11.13 -15.67 1.62
CA TYR A 150 -9.77 -15.22 1.90
C TYR A 150 -9.74 -13.90 2.69
N LEU A 151 -10.84 -13.13 2.67
CA LEU A 151 -10.98 -11.88 3.43
C LEU A 151 -11.03 -12.11 4.94
N GLU A 152 -11.42 -13.32 5.38
CA GLU A 152 -11.42 -13.74 6.78
C GLU A 152 -10.01 -13.98 7.33
N ILE A 153 -9.00 -14.10 6.46
CA ILE A 153 -7.62 -14.22 6.90
C ILE A 153 -7.07 -12.81 7.17
N PRO A 154 -6.51 -12.54 8.36
CA PRO A 154 -5.82 -11.29 8.63
C PRO A 154 -4.81 -10.95 7.52
N VAL A 155 -4.80 -9.70 7.07
CA VAL A 155 -3.95 -9.26 5.98
C VAL A 155 -2.48 -9.40 6.39
N SER A 156 -2.13 -9.16 7.65
CA SER A 156 -0.76 -9.35 8.12
C SER A 156 -0.27 -10.81 8.03
N ALA A 157 -1.17 -11.77 8.28
CA ALA A 157 -0.87 -13.19 8.14
C ALA A 157 -0.65 -13.55 6.66
N ARG A 158 -1.51 -13.04 5.77
CA ARG A 158 -1.35 -13.14 4.32
C ARG A 158 -0.02 -12.55 3.86
N LEU A 159 0.31 -11.35 4.30
CA LEU A 159 1.57 -10.67 3.97
C LEU A 159 2.80 -11.45 4.47
N THR A 160 2.73 -12.12 5.60
CA THR A 160 3.84 -12.98 6.07
C THR A 160 4.14 -14.12 5.09
N VAL A 161 3.11 -14.68 4.43
CA VAL A 161 3.30 -15.63 3.33
C VAL A 161 3.80 -14.93 2.07
N ALA A 162 3.25 -13.77 1.73
CA ALA A 162 3.68 -12.97 0.58
C ALA A 162 5.17 -12.62 0.66
N GLU A 163 5.71 -12.25 1.83
CA GLU A 163 7.14 -11.99 2.03
C GLU A 163 7.98 -13.19 1.57
N LYS A 164 7.62 -14.40 2.01
CA LYS A 164 8.32 -15.64 1.63
C LYS A 164 8.22 -15.89 0.12
N VAL A 165 7.05 -15.70 -0.46
CA VAL A 165 6.80 -15.87 -1.90
C VAL A 165 7.65 -14.88 -2.71
N TYR A 166 7.61 -13.57 -2.40
CA TYR A 166 8.40 -12.56 -3.10
C TYR A 166 9.90 -12.81 -3.01
N ARG A 167 10.40 -13.30 -1.87
CA ARG A 167 11.80 -13.74 -1.74
C ARG A 167 12.12 -14.92 -2.66
N SER A 168 11.25 -15.92 -2.74
CA SER A 168 11.41 -17.08 -3.64
C SER A 168 11.36 -16.69 -5.12
N LEU A 169 10.58 -15.67 -5.45
CA LEU A 169 10.55 -15.07 -6.78
C LEU A 169 11.84 -14.30 -7.10
N GLY A 170 12.69 -14.02 -6.11
CA GLY A 170 13.97 -13.35 -6.29
C GLY A 170 13.86 -11.83 -6.33
N LEU A 171 12.86 -11.25 -5.67
CA LEU A 171 12.67 -9.81 -5.65
C LEU A 171 13.72 -9.14 -4.74
N THR A 172 14.56 -8.29 -5.33
CA THR A 172 15.69 -7.64 -4.65
C THR A 172 15.57 -6.10 -4.58
N SER A 173 14.45 -5.53 -5.04
CA SER A 173 14.28 -4.07 -5.03
C SER A 173 14.07 -3.57 -3.61
N ASP A 174 14.99 -2.75 -3.11
CA ASP A 174 14.84 -2.09 -1.81
C ASP A 174 13.56 -1.24 -1.77
N VAL A 175 13.23 -0.56 -2.88
CA VAL A 175 12.03 0.30 -2.96
C VAL A 175 10.78 -0.52 -2.68
N PHE A 176 10.71 -1.71 -3.29
CA PHE A 176 9.66 -2.66 -3.01
C PHE A 176 9.67 -3.09 -1.54
N TRP A 177 10.81 -3.49 -0.98
CA TRP A 177 10.87 -4.01 0.39
C TRP A 177 10.54 -2.95 1.44
N SER A 178 10.97 -1.71 1.27
CA SER A 178 10.56 -0.60 2.13
C SER A 178 9.04 -0.39 2.09
N GLN A 179 8.44 -0.34 0.90
CA GLN A 179 6.99 -0.22 0.78
C GLN A 179 6.26 -1.42 1.39
N PHE A 180 6.72 -2.64 1.09
CA PHE A 180 6.15 -3.88 1.60
C PHE A 180 6.12 -3.87 3.13
N TYR A 181 7.21 -3.47 3.78
CA TYR A 181 7.29 -3.42 5.23
C TYR A 181 6.46 -2.30 5.86
N ARG A 182 6.29 -1.16 5.19
CA ARG A 182 5.33 -0.13 5.61
C ARG A 182 3.90 -0.65 5.57
N VAL A 183 3.53 -1.35 4.51
CA VAL A 183 2.20 -1.96 4.36
C VAL A 183 1.98 -3.07 5.39
N LEU A 184 2.98 -3.93 5.62
CA LEU A 184 2.93 -4.95 6.66
C LEU A 184 2.75 -4.33 8.05
N GLY A 185 3.50 -3.27 8.36
CA GLY A 185 3.37 -2.54 9.62
C GLY A 185 2.00 -1.91 9.80
N TYR A 186 1.42 -1.35 8.73
CA TYR A 186 0.06 -0.80 8.73
C TYR A 186 -1.00 -1.86 9.05
N HIS A 187 -0.97 -3.01 8.38
CA HIS A 187 -1.94 -4.08 8.60
C HIS A 187 -1.81 -4.71 9.99
N HIS A 188 -0.58 -4.94 10.48
CA HIS A 188 -0.37 -5.39 11.86
C HIS A 188 -0.97 -4.40 12.87
N ASP A 189 -0.80 -3.10 12.68
CA ASP A 189 -1.32 -2.10 13.61
C ASP A 189 -2.85 -2.08 13.62
N ILE A 190 -3.50 -2.10 12.44
CA ILE A 190 -4.97 -2.22 12.35
C ILE A 190 -5.49 -3.44 13.11
N GLU A 191 -4.78 -4.56 12.99
CA GLU A 191 -5.11 -5.83 13.63
C GLU A 191 -4.71 -5.91 15.11
N GLY A 192 -4.09 -4.86 15.68
CA GLY A 192 -3.70 -4.80 17.10
C GLY A 192 -2.38 -5.48 17.44
N ASN A 193 -1.61 -5.90 16.44
CA ASN A 193 -0.32 -6.59 16.57
C ASN A 193 0.83 -5.57 16.66
N SER A 194 0.85 -4.76 17.73
CA SER A 194 1.74 -3.60 17.83
C SER A 194 3.24 -3.93 17.82
N ALA A 195 3.65 -5.09 18.36
CA ALA A 195 5.05 -5.49 18.37
C ALA A 195 5.54 -5.83 16.95
N GLU A 196 4.75 -6.61 16.21
CA GLU A 196 5.01 -6.99 14.84
C GLU A 196 4.95 -5.78 13.89
N ALA A 197 4.03 -4.85 14.15
CA ALA A 197 3.97 -3.58 13.45
C ALA A 197 5.28 -2.78 13.61
N ALA A 198 5.79 -2.70 14.84
CA ALA A 198 7.06 -2.02 15.13
C ALA A 198 8.24 -2.72 14.44
N GLU A 199 8.30 -4.06 14.44
CA GLU A 199 9.36 -4.80 13.74
C GLU A 199 9.34 -4.58 12.22
N ALA A 200 8.16 -4.57 11.61
CA ALA A 200 8.03 -4.24 10.19
C ALA A 200 8.50 -2.80 9.90
N ARG A 201 8.11 -1.82 10.73
CA ARG A 201 8.52 -0.42 10.59
C ARG A 201 10.02 -0.22 10.76
N LYS A 202 10.67 -0.95 11.67
CA LYS A 202 12.14 -0.95 11.81
C LYS A 202 12.84 -1.45 10.54
N LYS A 203 12.32 -2.50 9.90
CA LYS A 203 12.85 -3.01 8.62
C LYS A 203 12.71 -1.95 7.52
N ALA A 204 11.56 -1.30 7.42
CA ALA A 204 11.34 -0.21 6.47
C ALA A 204 12.30 0.97 6.72
N LEU A 205 12.43 1.41 7.99
CA LEU A 205 13.33 2.50 8.39
C LEU A 205 14.77 2.21 7.99
N SER A 206 15.28 1.02 8.32
CA SER A 206 16.65 0.62 7.99
C SER A 206 16.96 0.68 6.49
N ILE A 207 16.00 0.30 5.64
CA ILE A 207 16.16 0.39 4.17
C ILE A 207 16.26 1.86 3.73
N VAL A 208 15.36 2.72 4.22
CA VAL A 208 15.31 4.13 3.79
C VAL A 208 16.49 4.93 4.33
N GLU A 209 16.96 4.63 5.54
CA GLU A 209 18.21 5.19 6.06
C GLU A 209 19.41 4.88 5.16
N GLY A 210 19.43 3.68 4.57
CA GLY A 210 20.40 3.31 3.53
C GLY A 210 20.35 4.26 2.32
N TRP A 211 19.15 4.61 1.84
CA TRP A 211 19.00 5.54 0.71
C TRP A 211 19.40 6.98 1.01
N LEU A 212 19.31 7.42 2.27
CA LEU A 212 19.76 8.76 2.65
C LEU A 212 21.28 8.94 2.47
N THR A 213 22.04 7.84 2.43
CA THR A 213 23.49 7.84 2.15
C THR A 213 23.82 7.75 0.66
N ASP A 214 22.85 7.44 -0.18
CA ASP A 214 23.01 7.27 -1.62
C ASP A 214 23.07 8.63 -2.33
N LYS A 215 24.26 8.99 -2.81
CA LYS A 215 24.49 10.24 -3.53
C LYS A 215 23.82 10.27 -4.91
N THR A 216 23.42 9.13 -5.46
CA THR A 216 22.77 9.08 -6.78
C THR A 216 21.28 9.45 -6.71
N LYS A 217 20.69 9.44 -5.51
CA LYS A 217 19.26 9.70 -5.28
C LYS A 217 19.00 11.00 -4.49
N GLN A 218 19.93 11.95 -4.52
CA GLN A 218 19.83 13.19 -3.74
C GLN A 218 18.58 14.01 -4.07
N GLY A 219 18.11 13.98 -5.33
CA GLY A 219 16.86 14.63 -5.70
C GLY A 219 15.61 14.04 -5.02
N GLN A 220 15.65 12.77 -4.61
CA GLN A 220 14.54 12.10 -3.91
C GLN A 220 14.68 12.19 -2.38
N ARG A 221 15.72 12.85 -1.86
CA ARG A 221 16.01 12.91 -0.41
C ARG A 221 14.83 13.41 0.42
N LYS A 222 14.02 14.35 -0.10
CA LYS A 222 12.81 14.85 0.57
C LYS A 222 11.82 13.74 0.90
N GLU A 223 11.54 12.87 -0.08
CA GLU A 223 10.64 11.72 0.09
C GLU A 223 11.23 10.70 1.08
N PHE A 224 12.54 10.45 1.01
CA PHE A 224 13.19 9.50 1.92
C PHE A 224 13.14 10.00 3.37
N LEU A 225 13.42 11.28 3.61
CA LEU A 225 13.28 11.89 4.93
C LEU A 225 11.83 11.83 5.42
N TYR A 226 10.85 12.05 4.55
CA TYR A 226 9.45 11.86 4.91
C TYR A 226 9.17 10.44 5.39
N ILE A 227 9.62 9.42 4.64
CA ILE A 227 9.40 8.02 5.01
C ILE A 227 10.12 7.68 6.32
N CYS A 228 11.36 8.14 6.52
CA CYS A 228 12.08 7.97 7.78
C CYS A 228 11.29 8.59 8.94
N ALA A 229 10.82 9.82 8.79
CA ALA A 229 10.06 10.50 9.82
C ALA A 229 8.76 9.77 10.16
N ALA A 230 8.06 9.26 9.15
CA ALA A 230 6.88 8.43 9.36
C ALA A 230 7.23 7.20 10.21
N MET A 231 8.31 6.48 9.87
CA MET A 231 8.70 5.30 10.66
C MET A 231 9.09 5.68 12.09
N HIS A 232 9.79 6.78 12.32
CA HIS A 232 10.06 7.28 13.67
C HIS A 232 8.78 7.55 14.46
N HIS A 233 7.82 8.27 13.87
CA HIS A 233 6.54 8.57 14.53
C HIS A 233 5.81 7.28 14.93
N PHE A 234 5.67 6.33 13.99
CA PHE A 234 4.99 5.07 14.25
C PHE A 234 5.80 4.07 15.12
N LEU A 235 7.04 4.42 15.47
CA LEU A 235 7.87 3.78 16.50
C LEU A 235 7.87 4.55 17.82
N ASN A 236 7.00 5.57 17.96
CA ASN A 236 6.85 6.46 19.11
C ASN A 236 8.08 7.36 19.38
N ASP A 237 8.80 7.75 18.32
CA ASP A 237 9.93 8.69 18.35
C ASP A 237 9.55 10.00 17.65
N ASP A 238 8.56 10.69 18.22
CA ASP A 238 8.08 11.99 17.72
C ASP A 238 9.17 13.08 17.67
N PRO A 239 10.14 13.15 18.60
CA PRO A 239 11.25 14.08 18.49
C PRO A 239 12.08 13.85 17.22
N ALA A 240 12.44 12.59 16.90
CA ALA A 240 13.17 12.29 15.68
C ALA A 240 12.31 12.51 14.43
N ALA A 241 11.02 12.14 14.48
CA ALA A 241 10.08 12.37 13.39
C ALA A 241 9.97 13.86 13.05
N THR A 242 9.75 14.70 14.06
CA THR A 242 9.63 16.16 13.88
C THR A 242 10.90 16.75 13.30
N LYS A 243 12.07 16.43 13.87
CA LYS A 243 13.37 16.90 13.36
C LYS A 243 13.59 16.51 11.89
N THR A 244 13.24 15.27 11.54
CA THR A 244 13.41 14.74 10.17
C THR A 244 12.44 15.40 9.19
N LEU A 245 11.18 15.66 9.58
CA LEU A 245 10.22 16.41 8.76
C LEU A 245 10.66 17.86 8.55
N GLU A 246 11.22 18.52 9.57
CA GLU A 246 11.77 19.86 9.46
C GLU A 246 12.99 19.94 8.53
N GLU A 247 13.79 18.87 8.44
CA GLU A 247 14.82 18.74 7.41
C GLU A 247 14.20 18.57 6.02
N ALA A 248 13.24 17.64 5.88
CA ALA A 248 12.54 17.38 4.62
C ALA A 248 11.86 18.64 4.05
N ALA A 249 11.25 19.46 4.92
CA ALA A 249 10.56 20.70 4.55
C ALA A 249 11.47 21.72 3.86
N LYS A 250 12.79 21.65 4.05
CA LYS A 250 13.78 22.57 3.46
C LYS A 250 14.25 22.13 2.07
N LEU A 251 13.89 20.91 1.65
CA LEU A 251 14.35 20.34 0.40
C LEU A 251 13.30 20.50 -0.70
N LYS A 252 13.78 20.47 -1.95
CA LYS A 252 12.94 20.31 -3.14
C LYS A 252 13.10 18.89 -3.67
N TYR A 253 11.99 18.21 -3.91
CA TYR A 253 11.97 16.91 -4.57
C TYR A 253 12.25 17.06 -6.08
N SER A 254 13.03 16.14 -6.62
CA SER A 254 13.31 16.02 -8.04
C SER A 254 13.73 14.60 -8.40
N ASN A 255 13.04 13.98 -9.35
CA ASN A 255 13.43 12.71 -9.95
C ASN A 255 13.63 12.91 -11.47
N ALA A 256 14.80 12.49 -11.97
CA ALA A 256 15.18 12.63 -13.38
C ALA A 256 14.31 11.80 -14.33
N GLU A 257 13.61 10.78 -13.83
CA GLU A 257 12.70 9.93 -14.60
C GLU A 257 11.30 10.56 -14.78
N LEU A 258 10.99 11.63 -14.03
CA LEU A 258 9.69 12.30 -14.06
C LEU A 258 9.73 13.58 -14.91
N LYS A 259 8.59 13.91 -15.51
CA LYS A 259 8.40 15.19 -16.20
C LYS A 259 8.45 16.35 -15.18
N PRO A 260 8.81 17.58 -15.61
CA PRO A 260 8.87 18.75 -14.72
C PRO A 260 7.58 18.98 -13.92
N GLU A 261 6.41 18.85 -14.57
CA GLU A 261 5.11 19.00 -13.93
C GLU A 261 4.86 17.92 -12.86
N GLN A 262 5.24 16.68 -13.11
CA GLN A 262 5.11 15.59 -12.13
C GLN A 262 6.02 15.81 -10.92
N ASN A 263 7.25 16.29 -11.16
CA ASN A 263 8.17 16.66 -10.08
C ASN A 263 7.60 17.81 -9.23
N GLU A 264 7.09 18.86 -9.86
CA GLU A 264 6.53 20.02 -9.17
C GLU A 264 5.27 19.63 -8.37
N ASN A 265 4.33 18.88 -8.97
CA ASN A 265 3.11 18.43 -8.29
C ASN A 265 3.44 17.52 -7.09
N TYR A 266 4.41 16.61 -7.22
CA TYR A 266 4.79 15.73 -6.12
C TYR A 266 5.58 16.45 -5.03
N ASP A 267 6.43 17.42 -5.38
CA ASP A 267 7.11 18.27 -4.39
C ASP A 267 6.12 19.12 -3.58
N GLN A 268 5.10 19.68 -4.25
CA GLN A 268 4.02 20.43 -3.59
C GLN A 268 3.18 19.54 -2.68
N TYR A 269 2.85 18.32 -3.15
CA TYR A 269 2.18 17.31 -2.34
C TYR A 269 2.98 17.01 -1.07
N LEU A 270 4.27 16.64 -1.21
CA LEU A 270 5.16 16.34 -0.08
C LEU A 270 5.25 17.52 0.88
N SER A 271 5.42 18.74 0.37
CA SER A 271 5.50 19.96 1.20
C SER A 271 4.22 20.17 2.02
N THR A 272 3.06 19.93 1.40
CA THR A 272 1.75 20.08 2.05
C THR A 272 1.59 19.06 3.17
N VAL A 273 1.82 17.78 2.87
CA VAL A 273 1.65 16.71 3.86
C VAL A 273 2.72 16.78 4.96
N ILE A 274 3.95 17.19 4.68
CA ILE A 274 4.99 17.43 5.70
C ILE A 274 4.51 18.47 6.72
N LYS A 275 3.97 19.60 6.23
CA LYS A 275 3.47 20.67 7.10
C LYS A 275 2.31 20.16 7.97
N GLU A 276 1.33 19.52 7.36
CA GLU A 276 0.19 18.91 8.06
C GLU A 276 0.66 17.92 9.13
N TYR A 277 1.63 17.07 8.81
CA TYR A 277 2.15 16.04 9.70
C TYR A 277 2.89 16.65 10.92
N ILE A 278 3.74 17.67 10.70
CA ILE A 278 4.40 18.39 11.81
C ILE A 278 3.35 18.99 12.76
N ASP A 279 2.31 19.62 12.22
CA ASP A 279 1.26 20.24 13.03
C ASP A 279 0.47 19.20 13.85
N LEU A 280 0.19 18.03 13.28
CA LEU A 280 -0.49 16.93 13.98
C LEU A 280 0.37 16.28 15.06
N ILE A 281 1.67 16.08 14.82
CA ILE A 281 2.59 15.55 15.85
C ILE A 281 2.61 16.51 17.05
N LYS A 282 2.73 17.82 16.81
CA LYS A 282 2.76 18.84 17.88
C LYS A 282 1.48 18.86 18.72
N LYS A 283 0.34 18.51 18.13
CA LYS A 283 -0.95 18.43 18.83
C LYS A 283 -1.21 17.06 19.47
N GLY A 284 -0.40 16.04 19.16
CA GLY A 284 -0.68 14.65 19.54
C GLY A 284 -1.88 14.05 18.80
N GLU A 285 -2.19 14.56 17.60
CA GLU A 285 -3.40 14.27 16.84
C GLU A 285 -3.13 13.46 15.56
N VAL A 286 -1.92 12.93 15.36
CA VAL A 286 -1.65 12.10 14.18
C VAL A 286 -2.59 10.89 14.21
N PRO A 287 -3.40 10.67 13.16
CA PRO A 287 -4.24 9.50 13.11
C PRO A 287 -3.36 8.26 13.12
N LYS A 288 -3.61 7.38 14.07
CA LYS A 288 -2.88 6.11 14.18
C LYS A 288 -3.25 5.13 13.07
N ARG A 289 -4.41 5.34 12.41
CA ARG A 289 -5.02 4.48 11.38
C ARG A 289 -5.80 5.31 10.38
#